data_AF-A0A7H4NWH9-F1
#
_entry.id   AF-A0A7H4NWH9-F1
#
_cell.length_a   1.000
_cell.length_b   1.000
_cell.length_c   1.000
_cell.angle_alpha   90.00
_cell.angle_beta   90.00
_cell.angle_gamma   90.00
#
_symmetry.space_group_name_H-M   'P 1'
#
loop_
_entity.id
_entity.type
_entity.pdbx_description
1 polymer ?
#
loop_
_entity_poly.entity_id
_entity_poly.type
_entity_poly.pdbx_seq_one_letter_code
_entity_poly.pdbx_strand_id
1 'polypeptide(L)' 'MKFLSAGHAAVLLPFDPVRDEVVLVEQIRIAAYDTSASPWLLEMVAGMIEEGESPEDVARREAVEEAGA' A
#
# COMPACT_ATOMS: atom_id res chain seq x y z
N MET A 1 -27.38 1.64 12.55
CA MET A 1 -26.14 0.97 12.10
C MET A 1 -25.51 1.85 11.03
N LYS A 2 -24.25 2.24 11.18
CA LYS A 2 -23.56 3.14 10.23
C LYS A 2 -22.48 2.33 9.52
N PHE A 3 -22.54 2.29 8.19
CA PHE A 3 -21.51 1.64 7.38
C PHE A 3 -20.39 2.65 7.10
N LEU A 4 -19.15 2.19 7.25
CA LEU A 4 -17.97 2.94 6.84
C LEU A 4 -17.67 2.59 5.38
N SER A 5 -17.49 3.60 4.54
CA SER A 5 -17.09 3.46 3.14
C SER A 5 -15.87 4.35 2.91
N ALA A 6 -14.76 3.73 2.51
CA ALA A 6 -13.50 4.42 2.22
C ALA A 6 -13.05 4.25 0.77
N GLY A 7 -13.87 3.66 -0.11
CA GLY A 7 -13.49 3.32 -1.48
C GLY A 7 -12.74 1.99 -1.60
N HIS A 8 -12.00 1.83 -2.70
CA HIS A 8 -11.20 0.63 -2.99
C HIS A 8 -9.73 1.03 -3.18
N ALA A 9 -8.82 0.10 -2.90
CA ALA A 9 -7.39 0.28 -3.04
C ALA A 9 -6.79 -0.74 -4.03
N ALA A 10 -5.71 -0.36 -4.69
CA ALA A 10 -4.83 -1.26 -5.41
C ALA A 10 -3.60 -1.57 -4.55
N VAL A 11 -3.09 -2.79 -4.66
CA VAL A 11 -1.92 -3.26 -3.90
C VAL A 11 -0.95 -3.95 -4.86
N LEU A 12 0.33 -3.63 -4.75
CA LEU A 12 1.42 -4.25 -5.49
C LEU A 12 2.36 -4.96 -4.51
N LEU A 13 2.74 -6.20 -4.82
CA LEU A 13 3.88 -6.88 -4.20
C LEU A 13 5.09 -6.69 -5.11
N PRO A 14 6.03 -5.77 -4.82
CA PRO A 14 7.23 -5.63 -5.62
C PRO A 14 8.18 -6.78 -5.30
N PHE A 15 8.58 -7.51 -6.33
CA PHE A 15 9.43 -8.69 -6.23
C PHE A 15 10.56 -8.61 -7.26
N ASP A 16 11.80 -8.76 -6.81
CA ASP A 16 12.96 -8.95 -7.68
C ASP A 16 13.26 -10.46 -7.80
N PRO A 17 12.97 -11.09 -8.96
CA PRO A 17 13.18 -12.52 -9.16
C PRO A 17 14.65 -12.93 -9.29
N VAL A 18 15.56 -11.99 -9.54
CA VAL A 18 17.00 -12.27 -9.63
C VAL A 18 17.62 -12.33 -8.23
N ARG A 19 17.16 -11.45 -7.34
CA ARG A 19 17.64 -11.36 -5.95
C ARG A 19 16.82 -12.23 -4.99
N ASP A 20 15.64 -12.68 -5.39
CA ASP A 20 14.67 -13.37 -4.54
C ASP A 20 14.28 -12.53 -3.32
N GLU A 21 14.05 -11.23 -3.56
CA GLU A 21 13.78 -10.22 -2.53
C GLU A 21 12.46 -9.49 -2.81
N VAL A 22 11.80 -9.04 -1.74
CA VAL A 22 10.61 -8.18 -1.80
C VAL A 22 10.96 -6.78 -1.29
N VAL A 23 10.32 -5.77 -1.87
CA VAL A 23 10.41 -4.38 -1.38
C VAL A 23 9.18 -4.09 -0.53
N LEU A 24 9.41 -3.56 0.67
CA LEU A 24 8.37 -3.11 1.60
C LEU A 24 8.53 -1.61 1.84
N VAL A 25 7.42 -0.94 2.14
CA VAL A 25 7.40 0.45 2.58
C VAL A 25 7.12 0.52 4.08
N GLU A 26 7.78 1.44 4.78
CA GLU A 26 7.54 1.67 6.21
C GLU A 26 6.71 2.95 6.39
N GLN A 27 5.50 2.82 6.92
CA GLN A 27 4.57 3.94 7.08
C GLN A 27 3.89 3.91 8.46
N ILE A 28 3.51 5.10 8.95
CA ILE A 28 2.73 5.20 10.18
C ILE A 28 1.23 4.95 9.90
N ARG A 29 0.66 3.93 10.56
CA ARG A 29 -0.78 3.66 10.62
C ARG A 29 -1.31 3.95 12.01
N ILE A 30 -1.81 5.17 12.22
CA ILE A 30 -2.31 5.58 13.54
C ILE A 30 -3.46 4.68 14.05
N ALA A 31 -4.25 4.10 13.15
CA ALA A 31 -5.31 3.16 13.50
C ALA A 31 -4.79 1.86 14.16
N ALA A 32 -3.50 1.54 14.02
CA ALA A 32 -2.85 0.39 14.64
C ALA A 32 -2.27 0.70 16.03
N TYR A 33 -2.29 1.95 16.49
CA TYR A 33 -1.60 2.40 17.70
C TYR A 33 -2.04 1.63 18.97
N ASP A 34 -3.35 1.42 19.15
CA ASP A 34 -3.88 0.78 20.37
C ASP A 34 -3.70 -0.74 20.39
N THR A 35 -3.46 -1.37 19.22
CA THR A 35 -3.50 -2.82 19.04
C THR A 35 -2.18 -3.43 18.59
N SER A 36 -1.19 -2.62 18.25
CA SER A 36 0.12 -3.04 17.76
C SER A 36 1.24 -2.50 18.66
N ALA A 37 2.39 -3.18 18.67
CA ALA A 37 3.56 -2.74 19.45
C ALA A 37 4.14 -1.41 18.95
N SER A 38 3.91 -1.07 17.67
CA SER A 38 4.31 0.18 17.03
C SER A 38 3.25 0.56 15.99
N PRO A 39 2.95 1.86 15.79
CA PRO A 39 2.13 2.30 14.68
C PRO A 39 2.90 2.34 13.35
N TRP A 40 4.23 2.17 13.35
CA TRP A 40 5.03 2.02 12.14
C TRP A 40 4.92 0.58 11.64
N LEU A 41 4.33 0.40 10.47
CA LEU A 41 4.10 -0.89 9.85
C LEU A 41 4.97 -1.05 8.60
N LEU A 42 5.42 -2.28 8.35
CA LEU A 42 5.97 -2.67 7.06
C LEU A 42 4.82 -3.16 6.19
N GLU A 43 4.63 -2.52 5.04
CA GLU A 43 3.48 -2.73 4.16
C GLU A 43 3.93 -2.98 2.71
N MET A 44 2.98 -3.48 1.92
CA MET A 44 3.10 -3.50 0.46
C MET A 44 2.86 -2.09 -0.09
N VAL A 45 3.37 -1.82 -1.29
CA VAL A 45 3.01 -0.61 -2.02
C VAL A 45 1.50 -0.63 -2.29
N ALA A 46 0.82 0.45 -1.92
CA ALA A 46 -0.64 0.51 -2.05
C ALA A 46 -1.17 1.94 -2.15
N GLY A 47 -2.22 2.11 -2.95
CA GLY A 47 -2.89 3.41 -3.11
C GLY A 47 -4.38 3.29 -3.35
N MET A 48 -5.08 4.40 -3.14
CA MET A 48 -6.52 4.51 -3.38
C MET A 48 -6.79 4.58 -4.88
N ILE A 49 -7.80 3.85 -5.35
CA ILE A 49 -8.23 3.89 -6.75
C ILE A 49 -9.10 5.14 -6.95
N GLU A 50 -8.64 6.07 -7.79
CA GLU A 50 -9.41 7.26 -8.15
C GLU A 50 -10.33 7.00 -9.37
N GLU A 51 -11.24 7.94 -9.65
CA GLU A 51 -12.19 7.81 -10.74
C GLU A 51 -11.47 7.75 -12.10
N GLY A 52 -11.73 6.67 -12.84
CA GLY A 52 -11.15 6.47 -14.16
C GLY A 52 -9.80 5.74 -14.16
N GLU A 53 -9.23 5.42 -13.01
CA GLU A 53 -8.00 4.64 -12.92
C GLU A 53 -8.27 3.13 -12.91
N SER A 54 -7.43 2.37 -13.60
CA SER A 54 -7.41 0.91 -13.41
C SER A 54 -6.57 0.56 -12.17
N PRO A 55 -6.84 -0.58 -11.49
CA PRO A 55 -5.99 -1.03 -10.40
C PRO A 55 -4.51 -1.20 -10.78
N GLU A 56 -4.23 -1.53 -12.05
CA GLU A 56 -2.85 -1.65 -12.56
C GLU A 56 -2.17 -0.28 -12.67
N ASP A 57 -2.88 0.73 -13.19
CA ASP A 57 -2.33 2.09 -13.32
C ASP A 57 -1.99 2.67 -11.95
N VAL A 58 -2.89 2.49 -10.97
CA VAL A 58 -2.65 2.91 -9.58
C VAL A 58 -1.45 2.16 -9.00
N ALA A 59 -1.41 0.83 -9.12
CA ALA A 59 -0.29 0.04 -8.62
C ALA A 59 1.06 0.49 -9.19
N ARG A 60 1.12 0.86 -10.47
CA ARG A 60 2.33 1.38 -11.13
C ARG A 60 2.69 2.80 -10.67
N ARG A 61 1.71 3.68 -10.51
CA ARG A 61 1.91 5.04 -9.98
C ARG A 61 2.49 5.00 -8.57
N GLU A 62 1.87 4.24 -7.68
CA GLU A 62 2.27 4.12 -6.27
C GLU A 62 3.65 3.46 -6.12
N ALA A 63 4.02 2.52 -7.01
CA ALA A 63 5.36 1.92 -7.00
C ALA A 63 6.46 2.98 -7.17
N VAL A 64 6.24 3.95 -8.07
CA VAL A 64 7.18 5.05 -8.32
C VAL A 64 7.18 6.03 -7.15
N GLU A 65 5.99 6.37 -6.62
CA GLU A 65 5.84 7.37 -5.56
C GLU A 65 6.35 6.90 -4.19
N GLU A 66 6.07 5.65 -3.82
CA GLU A 66 6.37 5.13 -2.48
C GLU A 66 7.71 4.39 -2.39
N ALA A 67 8.10 3.70 -3.47
CA ALA A 67 9.28 2.81 -3.49
C ALA A 67 10.33 3.20 -4.54
N GLY A 68 10.05 4.20 -5.39
CA GLY A 68 10.96 4.64 -6.46
C GLY A 68 11.15 3.61 -7.58
N ALA A 69 10.18 2.70 -7.76
CA ALA A 69 10.25 1.55 -8.67
C ALA A 69 9.23 1.63 -9.82
#